data_AF-A0A524J8H8-F1
#
_entry.id   AF-A0A524J8H8-F1
#
_cell.length_a   1.000
_cell.length_b   1.000
_cell.length_c   1.000
_cell.angle_alpha   90.00
_cell.angle_beta   90.00
_cell.angle_gamma   90.00
#
_symmetry.space_group_name_H-M   'P 1'
#
loop_
_entity.id
_entity.type
_entity.pdbx_description
1 polymer ?
#
loop_
_entity_poly.entity_id
_entity_poly.type
_entity_poly.pdbx_seq_one_letter_code
_entity_poly.pdbx_strand_id
1 'polypeptide(L)'
;MATPQEREQLAAGTKMALAAMGLGVFVIANDFTALDVALPAIEEDFDVDVGSAQWVINAYALVFGLAIVTGGRLADMLGRRKVFFIGSGIFAGFSLLGALAPDVGFLIGTRVGMGIGAALMWPAILGMTYAALPVSRAALAGGLILGVAGLGNAVGPLIGGALTDLISWRAIFFLNVPVAAIAVAVTAAKIHQPQERVDERIDYAGMATLSLGLLLLLVALDQGTDWGFGDPRVVAMLAGSALMVTSFAVIEPRLGERALVPASV
;
A
#
# COMPACT_ATOMS: atom_id res chain seq x y z
N MET A 1 -15.16 -38.61 -18.30
CA MET A 1 -14.70 -37.33 -18.89
C MET A 1 -15.46 -36.23 -18.18
N ALA A 2 -14.77 -35.39 -17.40
CA ALA A 2 -15.39 -34.27 -16.70
C ALA A 2 -15.90 -33.21 -17.70
N THR A 3 -17.11 -32.68 -17.48
CA THR A 3 -17.75 -31.65 -18.28
C THR A 3 -16.93 -30.33 -18.31
N PRO A 4 -17.11 -29.45 -19.31
CA PRO A 4 -16.39 -28.17 -19.38
C PRO A 4 -16.52 -27.32 -18.10
N GLN A 5 -17.66 -27.42 -17.40
CA GLN A 5 -17.92 -26.78 -16.10
C GLN A 5 -17.16 -27.40 -14.93
N GLU A 6 -16.84 -28.70 -14.96
CA GLU A 6 -16.03 -29.36 -13.93
C GLU A 6 -14.53 -29.04 -14.08
N ARG A 7 -14.09 -28.62 -15.28
CA ARG A 7 -12.74 -28.08 -15.53
C ARG A 7 -12.57 -26.62 -15.07
N GLU A 8 -13.65 -25.95 -14.67
CA GLU A 8 -13.66 -24.54 -14.25
C GLU A 8 -13.51 -24.32 -12.74
N GLN A 9 -13.55 -25.38 -11.93
CA GLN A 9 -13.42 -25.25 -10.49
C GLN A 9 -11.95 -24.99 -10.12
N LEU A 10 -11.69 -23.81 -9.57
CA LEU A 10 -10.38 -23.47 -9.01
C LEU A 10 -10.00 -24.53 -7.96
N ALA A 11 -8.77 -25.04 -8.03
CA ALA A 11 -8.24 -25.94 -7.03
C ALA A 11 -8.39 -25.32 -5.63
N ALA A 12 -8.65 -26.15 -4.61
CA ALA A 12 -8.82 -25.65 -3.24
C ALA A 12 -7.63 -24.81 -2.77
N GLY A 13 -6.40 -25.17 -3.18
CA GLY A 13 -5.19 -24.40 -2.91
C GLY A 13 -5.22 -22.98 -3.51
N THR A 14 -5.69 -22.83 -4.75
CA THR A 14 -5.85 -21.54 -5.42
C THR A 14 -6.87 -20.66 -4.72
N LYS A 15 -8.02 -21.22 -4.31
CA LYS A 15 -9.05 -20.46 -3.57
C LYS A 15 -8.51 -19.93 -2.24
N MET A 16 -7.77 -20.76 -1.50
CA MET A 16 -7.15 -20.35 -0.23
C MET A 16 -6.06 -19.29 -0.44
N ALA A 17 -5.26 -19.41 -1.50
CA ALA A 17 -4.29 -18.38 -1.88
C ALA A 17 -5.01 -17.05 -2.14
N LEU A 18 -6.03 -17.03 -3.01
CA LEU A 18 -6.80 -15.82 -3.30
C LEU A 18 -7.46 -15.22 -2.06
N ALA A 19 -7.94 -16.04 -1.13
CA ALA A 19 -8.47 -15.57 0.15
C ALA A 19 -7.39 -14.88 1.00
N ALA A 20 -6.17 -15.43 1.09
CA ALA A 20 -5.06 -14.81 1.80
C ALA A 20 -4.66 -13.45 1.19
N MET A 21 -4.67 -13.39 -0.14
CA MET A 21 -4.39 -12.17 -0.89
C MET A 21 -5.48 -11.13 -0.69
N GLY A 22 -6.75 -11.56 -0.69
CA GLY A 22 -7.88 -10.74 -0.29
C GLY A 22 -7.73 -10.18 1.12
N LEU A 23 -7.32 -10.98 2.11
CA LEU A 23 -7.05 -10.48 3.46
C LEU A 23 -5.94 -9.43 3.48
N GLY A 24 -4.89 -9.60 2.68
CA GLY A 24 -3.84 -8.60 2.49
C GLY A 24 -4.36 -7.29 1.89
N VAL A 25 -5.20 -7.38 0.85
CA VAL A 25 -5.87 -6.19 0.27
C VAL A 25 -6.76 -5.51 1.31
N PHE A 26 -7.58 -6.30 2.00
CA PHE A 26 -8.53 -5.82 2.99
C PHE A 26 -7.82 -5.06 4.11
N VAL A 27 -6.72 -5.59 4.66
CA VAL A 27 -6.03 -4.93 5.77
C VAL A 27 -5.46 -3.58 5.35
N ILE A 28 -4.90 -3.48 4.13
CA ILE A 28 -4.36 -2.23 3.59
C ILE A 28 -5.49 -1.21 3.35
N ALA A 29 -6.58 -1.64 2.72
CA ALA A 29 -7.73 -0.77 2.41
C ALA A 29 -8.46 -0.30 3.68
N ASN A 30 -8.68 -1.20 4.63
CA ASN A 30 -9.22 -0.86 5.94
C ASN A 30 -8.32 0.15 6.66
N ASP A 31 -7.00 -0.07 6.70
CA ASP A 31 -6.06 0.86 7.35
C ASP A 31 -6.07 2.26 6.74
N PHE A 32 -6.29 2.37 5.42
CA PHE A 32 -6.40 3.65 4.72
C PHE A 32 -7.59 4.50 5.18
N THR A 33 -8.66 3.90 5.68
CA THR A 33 -9.96 4.57 5.86
C THR A 33 -10.49 4.48 7.29
N ALA A 34 -10.12 3.46 8.06
CA ALA A 34 -10.60 3.26 9.42
C ALA A 34 -10.13 4.34 10.39
N LEU A 35 -8.96 4.94 10.12
CA LEU A 35 -8.37 5.92 11.01
C LEU A 35 -8.92 7.34 10.78
N ASP A 36 -9.55 7.61 9.63
CA ASP A 36 -10.13 8.93 9.30
C ASP A 36 -11.19 9.36 10.32
N VAL A 37 -12.03 8.42 10.75
CA VAL A 37 -13.09 8.67 11.74
C VAL A 37 -12.57 8.75 13.17
N ALA A 38 -11.31 8.37 13.40
CA ALA A 38 -10.67 8.42 14.70
C ALA A 38 -9.86 9.71 14.93
N LEU A 39 -9.71 10.57 13.91
CA LEU A 39 -8.94 11.82 14.00
C LEU A 39 -9.33 12.69 15.20
N PRO A 40 -10.63 12.96 15.48
CA PRO A 40 -11.00 13.76 16.65
C PRO A 40 -10.55 13.14 17.98
N ALA A 41 -10.59 11.81 18.09
CA ALA A 41 -10.13 11.11 19.28
C ALA A 41 -8.60 11.14 19.43
N ILE A 42 -7.86 11.22 18.31
CA ILE A 42 -6.39 11.39 18.31
C ILE A 42 -6.02 12.83 18.73
N GLU A 43 -6.76 13.83 18.24
CA GLU A 43 -6.60 15.23 18.65
C GLU A 43 -6.78 15.39 20.16
N GLU A 44 -7.85 14.82 20.71
CA GLU A 44 -8.15 14.87 22.15
C GLU A 44 -7.11 14.10 22.98
N ASP A 45 -6.71 12.91 22.54
CA ASP A 45 -5.78 12.05 23.30
C ASP A 45 -4.35 12.61 23.37
N PHE A 46 -3.91 13.32 22.32
CA PHE A 46 -2.58 13.93 22.28
C PHE A 46 -2.56 15.45 22.54
N ASP A 47 -3.72 16.09 22.69
CA ASP A 47 -3.86 17.56 22.83
C ASP A 47 -3.16 18.31 21.69
N VAL A 48 -3.50 17.96 20.45
CA VAL A 48 -2.90 18.52 19.23
C VAL A 48 -3.96 19.12 18.29
N ASP A 49 -3.52 20.00 17.40
CA ASP A 49 -4.40 20.58 16.38
C ASP A 49 -4.75 19.57 15.28
N VAL A 50 -5.85 19.87 14.57
CA VAL A 50 -6.38 19.08 13.44
C VAL A 50 -5.31 18.81 12.39
N GLY A 51 -4.47 19.80 12.07
CA GLY A 51 -3.42 19.65 11.05
C GLY A 51 -2.38 18.61 11.47
N SER A 52 -1.91 18.69 12.71
CA SER A 52 -1.00 17.69 13.30
C SER A 52 -1.60 16.27 13.31
N ALA A 53 -2.89 16.13 13.62
CA ALA A 53 -3.58 14.84 13.57
C ALA A 53 -3.76 14.32 12.14
N GLN A 54 -4.10 15.17 11.18
CA GLN A 54 -4.25 14.80 9.76
C GLN A 54 -2.95 14.23 9.16
N TRP A 55 -1.80 14.69 9.63
CA TRP A 55 -0.50 14.13 9.21
C TRP A 55 -0.34 12.64 9.52
N VAL A 56 -1.09 12.09 10.48
CA VAL A 56 -1.14 10.64 10.75
C VAL A 56 -1.70 9.86 9.55
N ILE A 57 -2.71 10.41 8.86
CA ILE A 57 -3.28 9.82 7.64
C ILE A 57 -2.36 10.11 6.45
N ASN A 58 -1.98 11.38 6.28
CA ASN A 58 -1.21 11.83 5.13
C ASN A 58 0.13 11.12 5.04
N ALA A 59 0.92 11.05 6.12
CA ALA A 59 2.26 10.46 6.09
C ALA A 59 2.28 9.01 5.56
N TYR A 60 1.28 8.20 5.92
CA TYR A 60 1.12 6.85 5.39
C TYR A 60 0.82 6.87 3.88
N ALA A 61 -0.17 7.65 3.45
CA ALA A 61 -0.58 7.74 2.04
C ALA A 61 0.56 8.25 1.15
N LEU A 62 1.30 9.26 1.62
CA LEU A 62 2.49 9.78 0.96
C LEU A 62 3.50 8.67 0.75
N VAL A 63 3.99 8.06 1.84
CA VAL A 63 5.07 7.08 1.77
C VAL A 63 4.66 5.85 0.98
N PHE A 64 3.41 5.42 1.12
CA PHE A 64 2.84 4.36 0.28
C PHE A 64 2.95 4.70 -1.21
N GLY A 65 2.44 5.87 -1.62
CA GLY A 65 2.46 6.30 -3.03
C GLY A 65 3.87 6.47 -3.59
N LEU A 66 4.81 6.94 -2.76
CA LEU A 66 6.22 7.09 -3.14
C LEU A 66 6.93 5.74 -3.30
N ALA A 67 6.65 4.81 -2.38
CA ALA A 67 7.37 3.54 -2.33
C ALA A 67 6.72 2.44 -3.17
N ILE A 68 5.47 2.59 -3.63
CA ILE A 68 4.71 1.51 -4.31
C ILE A 68 5.43 0.99 -5.57
N VAL A 69 6.01 1.89 -6.36
CA VAL A 69 6.73 1.56 -7.59
C VAL A 69 8.04 0.82 -7.26
N THR A 70 8.78 1.32 -6.26
CA THR A 70 9.97 0.67 -5.71
C THR A 70 9.63 -0.72 -5.17
N GLY A 71 8.53 -0.85 -4.44
CA GLY A 71 8.06 -2.10 -3.86
C GLY A 71 7.67 -3.12 -4.92
N GLY A 72 7.10 -2.68 -6.04
CA GLY A 72 6.80 -3.55 -7.18
C GLY A 72 8.06 -4.13 -7.80
N ARG A 73 9.06 -3.28 -8.05
CA ARG A 73 10.35 -3.74 -8.57
C ARG A 73 11.07 -4.70 -7.63
N LEU A 74 11.05 -4.41 -6.32
CA LEU A 74 11.58 -5.34 -5.33
C LEU A 74 10.83 -6.67 -5.35
N ALA A 75 9.50 -6.66 -5.51
CA ALA A 75 8.69 -7.87 -5.58
C ALA A 75 9.02 -8.72 -6.80
N ASP A 76 9.26 -8.10 -7.96
CA ASP A 76 9.64 -8.82 -9.17
C ASP A 76 11.08 -9.35 -9.10
N MET A 77 12.02 -8.60 -8.53
CA MET A 77 13.43 -9.01 -8.39
C MET A 77 13.70 -10.05 -7.29
N LEU A 78 13.14 -9.85 -6.10
CA LEU A 78 13.41 -10.70 -4.92
C LEU A 78 12.41 -11.86 -4.80
N GLY A 79 11.36 -11.84 -5.62
CA GLY A 79 10.23 -12.75 -5.58
C GLY A 79 9.09 -12.22 -4.70
N ARG A 80 7.89 -12.23 -5.29
CA ARG A 80 6.68 -11.61 -4.72
C ARG A 80 6.32 -12.14 -3.34
N ARG A 81 6.41 -13.45 -3.14
CA ARG A 81 6.17 -14.09 -1.83
C ARG A 81 7.10 -13.57 -0.73
N LYS A 82 8.39 -13.40 -1.04
CA LYS A 82 9.39 -12.92 -0.07
C LYS A 82 9.12 -11.47 0.30
N VAL A 83 8.85 -10.63 -0.70
CA VAL A 83 8.56 -9.20 -0.48
C VAL A 83 7.25 -9.01 0.26
N PHE A 84 6.23 -9.83 -0.01
CA PHE A 84 5.01 -9.84 0.78
C PHE A 84 5.29 -10.10 2.27
N PHE A 85 6.09 -11.11 2.62
CA PHE A 85 6.43 -11.38 4.02
C PHE A 85 7.22 -10.25 4.68
N ILE A 86 8.19 -9.67 3.97
CA ILE A 86 8.95 -8.52 4.47
C ILE A 86 8.01 -7.33 4.71
N GLY A 87 7.19 -7.00 3.71
CA GLY A 87 6.22 -5.91 3.80
C GLY A 87 5.21 -6.11 4.92
N SER A 88 4.66 -7.32 5.07
CA SER A 88 3.74 -7.65 6.17
C SER A 88 4.41 -7.57 7.54
N GLY A 89 5.67 -7.98 7.66
CA GLY A 89 6.44 -7.84 8.90
C GLY A 89 6.64 -6.38 9.28
N ILE A 90 7.01 -5.54 8.32
CA ILE A 90 7.16 -4.08 8.51
C ILE A 90 5.80 -3.46 8.90
N PHE A 91 4.75 -3.73 8.11
CA PHE A 91 3.41 -3.20 8.35
C PHE A 91 2.87 -3.59 9.73
N ALA A 92 2.89 -4.87 10.08
CA ALA A 92 2.40 -5.34 11.37
C ALA A 92 3.27 -4.86 12.53
N GLY A 93 4.59 -4.82 12.36
CA GLY A 93 5.52 -4.33 13.37
C GLY A 93 5.28 -2.86 13.70
N PHE A 94 5.19 -2.00 12.67
CA PHE A 94 4.88 -0.59 12.88
C PHE A 94 3.44 -0.36 13.33
N SER A 95 2.50 -1.21 12.94
CA SER A 95 1.12 -1.17 13.49
C SER A 95 1.12 -1.40 14.99
N LEU A 96 1.86 -2.40 15.49
CA LEU A 96 2.01 -2.62 16.94
C LEU A 96 2.65 -1.42 17.64
N LEU A 97 3.68 -0.81 17.03
CA LEU A 97 4.29 0.39 17.58
C LEU A 97 3.30 1.56 17.61
N GLY A 98 2.51 1.76 16.55
CA GLY A 98 1.49 2.81 16.47
C GLY A 98 0.41 2.65 17.53
N ALA A 99 0.03 1.41 17.84
CA ALA A 99 -0.89 1.10 18.93
C ALA A 99 -0.34 1.49 20.33
N LEU A 100 0.97 1.64 20.45
CA LEU A 100 1.68 2.02 21.68
C LEU A 100 2.20 3.47 21.62
N ALA A 101 1.75 4.26 20.64
CA ALA A 101 2.28 5.61 20.43
C ALA A 101 2.04 6.52 21.65
N PRO A 102 3.11 7.12 22.21
CA PRO A 102 3.01 8.05 23.34
C PRO A 102 2.66 9.48 22.91
N ASP A 103 2.90 9.83 21.65
CA ASP A 103 2.65 11.16 21.08
C ASP A 103 2.36 11.10 19.58
N VAL A 104 1.82 12.19 19.02
CA VAL A 104 1.44 12.28 17.60
C VAL A 104 2.64 12.15 16.66
N GLY A 105 3.82 12.65 17.03
CA GLY A 105 5.03 12.59 16.21
C GLY A 105 5.53 11.15 16.06
N PHE A 106 5.53 10.40 17.15
CA PHE A 106 5.79 8.98 17.14
C PHE A 106 4.76 8.23 16.28
N LEU A 107 3.47 8.56 16.43
CA LEU A 107 2.41 7.95 15.63
C LEU A 107 2.64 8.19 14.13
N ILE A 108 2.92 9.43 13.71
CA ILE A 108 3.28 9.78 12.33
C ILE A 108 4.47 8.94 11.84
N GLY A 109 5.52 8.80 12.67
CA GLY A 109 6.68 7.95 12.34
C GLY A 109 6.30 6.48 12.12
N THR A 110 5.37 5.95 12.91
CA THR A 110 4.87 4.58 12.70
C THR A 110 4.06 4.45 11.42
N ARG A 111 3.26 5.48 11.07
CA ARG A 111 2.50 5.54 9.82
C ARG A 111 3.40 5.57 8.59
N VAL A 112 4.53 6.27 8.65
CA VAL A 112 5.59 6.20 7.62
C VAL A 112 6.07 4.76 7.45
N GLY A 113 6.41 4.07 8.54
CA GLY A 113 6.84 2.67 8.50
C GLY A 113 5.78 1.72 7.94
N MET A 114 4.52 1.90 8.32
CA MET A 114 3.39 1.14 7.77
C MET A 114 3.23 1.41 6.27
N GLY A 115 3.40 2.64 5.81
CA GLY A 115 3.33 3.01 4.39
C GLY A 115 4.36 2.25 3.55
N ILE A 116 5.58 2.11 4.06
CA ILE A 116 6.64 1.27 3.43
C ILE A 116 6.19 -0.20 3.37
N GLY A 117 5.67 -0.73 4.48
CA GLY A 117 5.16 -2.10 4.54
C GLY A 117 4.06 -2.36 3.52
N ALA A 118 3.07 -1.47 3.45
CA ALA A 118 1.96 -1.54 2.50
C ALA A 118 2.43 -1.41 1.04
N ALA A 119 3.41 -0.54 0.76
CA ALA A 119 4.00 -0.36 -0.57
C ALA A 119 4.73 -1.61 -1.09
N LEU A 120 5.27 -2.43 -0.18
CA LEU A 120 5.85 -3.74 -0.53
C LEU A 120 4.77 -4.81 -0.70
N MET A 121 3.73 -4.79 0.14
CA MET A 121 2.65 -5.76 0.11
C MET A 121 1.79 -5.63 -1.14
N TRP A 122 1.35 -4.43 -1.50
CA TRP A 122 0.37 -4.20 -2.55
C TRP A 122 0.76 -4.78 -3.92
N PRO A 123 1.92 -4.44 -4.51
CA PRO A 123 2.31 -4.99 -5.81
C PRO A 123 2.62 -6.49 -5.73
N ALA A 124 3.15 -6.99 -4.61
CA ALA A 124 3.31 -8.43 -4.40
C ALA A 124 1.95 -9.15 -4.40
N ILE A 125 0.93 -8.56 -3.78
CA ILE A 125 -0.45 -9.07 -3.77
C ILE A 125 -1.06 -9.02 -5.19
N LEU A 126 -0.87 -7.95 -5.96
CA LEU A 126 -1.30 -7.95 -7.35
C LEU A 126 -0.64 -9.10 -8.11
N GLY A 127 0.68 -9.17 -8.03
CA GLY A 127 1.46 -10.13 -8.79
C GLY A 127 1.17 -11.59 -8.45
N MET A 128 1.02 -11.98 -7.17
CA MET A 128 0.67 -13.38 -6.87
C MET A 128 -0.80 -13.71 -7.20
N THR A 129 -1.72 -12.73 -7.20
CA THR A 129 -3.14 -12.94 -7.52
C THR A 129 -3.30 -13.26 -9.00
N TYR A 130 -2.67 -12.45 -9.85
CA TYR A 130 -2.65 -12.68 -11.30
C TYR A 130 -1.90 -13.96 -11.66
N ALA A 131 -0.83 -14.31 -10.95
CA ALA A 131 -0.10 -15.57 -11.18
C ALA A 131 -0.86 -16.82 -10.73
N ALA A 132 -1.78 -16.69 -9.77
CA ALA A 132 -2.58 -17.81 -9.26
C ALA A 132 -3.74 -18.20 -10.19
N LEU A 133 -4.07 -17.36 -11.17
CA LEU A 133 -5.18 -17.56 -12.09
C LEU A 133 -4.68 -17.67 -13.54
N PRO A 134 -5.37 -18.46 -14.39
CA PRO A 134 -5.07 -18.47 -15.82
C PRO A 134 -5.36 -17.09 -16.43
N VAL A 135 -4.63 -16.73 -17.50
CA VAL A 135 -4.76 -15.43 -18.18
C VAL A 135 -6.20 -15.13 -18.61
N SER A 136 -6.98 -16.15 -19.00
CA SER A 136 -8.41 -16.01 -19.33
C SER A 136 -9.27 -15.49 -18.17
N ARG A 137 -8.78 -15.53 -16.92
CA ARG A 137 -9.43 -15.06 -15.71
C ARG A 137 -8.77 -13.82 -15.11
N ALA A 138 -8.00 -13.06 -15.90
CA ALA A 138 -7.41 -11.78 -15.47
C ALA A 138 -8.45 -10.78 -14.93
N ALA A 139 -9.65 -10.73 -15.53
CA ALA A 139 -10.75 -9.90 -15.06
C ALA A 139 -11.26 -10.33 -13.66
N LEU A 140 -11.25 -11.63 -13.36
CA LEU A 140 -11.61 -12.14 -12.03
C LEU A 140 -10.55 -11.74 -10.99
N ALA A 141 -9.25 -11.80 -11.35
CA ALA A 141 -8.17 -11.36 -10.47
C ALA A 141 -8.35 -9.88 -10.10
N GLY A 142 -8.50 -9.00 -11.10
CA GLY A 142 -8.73 -7.58 -10.88
C GLY A 142 -10.03 -7.30 -10.12
N GLY A 143 -11.11 -8.01 -10.44
CA GLY A 143 -12.39 -7.90 -9.74
C GLY A 143 -12.32 -8.30 -8.27
N LEU A 144 -11.58 -9.35 -7.93
CA LEU A 144 -11.35 -9.74 -6.53
C LEU A 144 -10.54 -8.68 -5.78
N ILE A 145 -9.45 -8.19 -6.37
CA ILE A 145 -8.62 -7.15 -5.77
C ILE A 145 -9.45 -5.88 -5.52
N LEU A 146 -10.09 -5.35 -6.57
CA LEU A 146 -10.86 -4.10 -6.47
C LEU A 146 -12.11 -4.27 -5.60
N GLY A 147 -12.78 -5.43 -5.68
CA GLY A 147 -13.94 -5.73 -4.86
C GLY A 147 -13.59 -5.79 -3.38
N VAL A 148 -12.50 -6.47 -3.01
CA VAL A 148 -12.04 -6.55 -1.62
C VAL A 148 -11.48 -5.21 -1.13
N ALA A 149 -10.79 -4.45 -1.98
CA ALA A 149 -10.35 -3.10 -1.64
C ALA A 149 -11.53 -2.17 -1.39
N GLY A 150 -12.54 -2.19 -2.26
CA GLY A 150 -13.77 -1.43 -2.10
C GLY A 150 -14.52 -1.81 -0.81
N LEU A 151 -14.61 -3.11 -0.51
CA LEU A 151 -15.17 -3.59 0.76
C LEU A 151 -14.36 -3.09 1.96
N GLY A 152 -13.03 -3.19 1.93
CA GLY A 152 -12.17 -2.69 2.99
C GLY A 152 -12.34 -1.19 3.23
N ASN A 153 -12.38 -0.40 2.16
CA ASN A 153 -12.60 1.06 2.23
C ASN A 153 -14.00 1.42 2.75
N ALA A 154 -15.04 0.67 2.38
CA ALA A 154 -16.40 0.93 2.82
C ALA A 154 -16.63 0.52 4.29
N VAL A 155 -16.02 -0.60 4.70
CA VAL A 155 -16.16 -1.15 6.05
C VAL A 155 -15.20 -0.48 7.04
N GLY A 156 -14.09 0.07 6.56
CA GLY A 156 -13.06 0.73 7.37
C GLY A 156 -13.64 1.74 8.36
N PRO A 157 -14.40 2.76 7.94
CA PRO A 157 -15.01 3.74 8.85
C PRO A 157 -15.96 3.11 9.89
N LEU A 158 -16.67 2.04 9.54
CA LEU A 158 -17.57 1.34 10.47
C LEU A 158 -16.78 0.61 11.56
N ILE A 159 -15.72 -0.11 11.17
CA ILE A 159 -14.83 -0.79 12.12
C ILE A 159 -14.06 0.23 12.96
N GLY A 160 -13.51 1.26 12.32
CA GLY A 160 -12.74 2.32 12.96
C GLY A 160 -13.54 3.08 14.00
N GLY A 161 -14.75 3.51 13.65
CA GLY A 161 -15.66 4.21 14.57
C GLY A 161 -16.05 3.31 15.74
N ALA A 162 -16.49 2.08 15.47
CA ALA A 162 -16.86 1.15 16.53
C ALA A 162 -15.70 0.83 17.49
N LEU A 163 -14.48 0.63 16.97
CA LEU A 163 -13.31 0.40 17.81
C LEU A 163 -12.92 1.64 18.62
N THR A 164 -13.03 2.82 18.01
CA THR A 164 -12.74 4.10 18.69
C THR A 164 -13.72 4.34 19.84
N ASP A 165 -15.02 4.15 19.60
CA ASP A 165 -16.07 4.40 20.60
C ASP A 165 -16.09 3.35 21.72
N LEU A 166 -15.86 2.06 21.40
CA LEU A 166 -16.02 0.96 22.35
C LEU A 166 -14.75 0.61 23.13
N ILE A 167 -13.57 0.91 22.58
CA ILE A 167 -12.29 0.48 23.14
C ILE A 167 -11.29 1.65 23.18
N SER A 168 -10.81 2.07 22.01
CA SER A 168 -9.85 3.15 21.78
C SER A 168 -9.50 3.15 20.28
N TRP A 169 -9.17 4.31 19.71
CA TRP A 169 -8.61 4.39 18.36
C TRP A 169 -7.36 3.53 18.17
N ARG A 170 -6.58 3.29 19.26
CA ARG A 170 -5.41 2.39 19.24
C ARG A 170 -5.75 0.96 18.85
N ALA A 171 -7.00 0.52 19.08
CA ALA A 171 -7.45 -0.83 18.71
C ALA A 171 -7.48 -1.07 17.20
N ILE A 172 -7.57 -0.01 16.38
CA ILE A 172 -7.49 -0.09 14.91
C ILE A 172 -6.12 -0.67 14.50
N PHE A 173 -5.05 -0.18 15.14
CA PHE A 173 -3.70 -0.67 14.92
C PHE A 173 -3.49 -2.10 15.41
N PHE A 174 -4.12 -2.48 16.54
CA PHE A 174 -4.08 -3.85 17.02
C PHE A 174 -4.82 -4.81 16.09
N LEU A 175 -5.92 -4.40 15.45
CA LEU A 175 -6.70 -5.23 14.53
C LEU A 175 -5.91 -5.61 13.27
N ASN A 176 -5.06 -4.72 12.77
CA ASN A 176 -4.24 -4.96 11.59
C ASN A 176 -3.30 -6.17 11.76
N VAL A 177 -2.80 -6.38 12.97
CA VAL A 177 -1.79 -7.40 13.28
C VAL A 177 -2.29 -8.83 13.10
N PRO A 178 -3.40 -9.29 13.72
CA PRO A 178 -3.93 -10.62 13.49
C PRO A 178 -4.36 -10.83 12.04
N VAL A 179 -4.93 -9.82 11.37
CA VAL A 179 -5.33 -9.93 9.96
C VAL A 179 -4.10 -10.15 9.07
N ALA A 180 -3.05 -9.35 9.26
CA ALA A 180 -1.77 -9.52 8.55
C ALA A 180 -1.12 -10.88 8.87
N ALA A 181 -1.12 -11.31 10.13
CA ALA A 181 -0.58 -12.59 10.55
C ALA A 181 -1.31 -13.77 9.90
N ILE A 182 -2.64 -13.73 9.79
CA ILE A 182 -3.43 -14.75 9.10
C ILE A 182 -3.09 -14.75 7.61
N ALA A 183 -3.01 -13.58 6.96
CA ALA A 183 -2.64 -13.48 5.54
C ALA A 183 -1.24 -14.07 5.29
N VAL A 184 -0.27 -13.80 6.16
CA VAL A 184 1.08 -14.37 6.13
C VAL A 184 1.06 -15.88 6.32
N ALA A 185 0.35 -16.39 7.33
CA ALA A 185 0.29 -17.81 7.64
C ALA A 185 -0.33 -18.62 6.49
N VAL A 186 -1.44 -18.15 5.91
CA VAL A 186 -2.09 -18.83 4.78
C VAL A 186 -1.20 -18.76 3.53
N THR A 187 -0.58 -17.61 3.27
CA THR A 187 0.37 -17.45 2.15
C THR A 187 1.58 -18.38 2.30
N ALA A 188 2.12 -18.50 3.51
CA ALA A 188 3.22 -19.42 3.81
C ALA A 188 2.83 -20.88 3.56
N ALA A 189 1.61 -21.28 3.94
CA ALA A 189 1.15 -22.66 3.79
C ALA A 189 0.71 -23.04 2.37
N LYS A 190 0.22 -22.09 1.56
CA LYS A 190 -0.48 -22.40 0.30
C LYS A 190 0.18 -21.86 -0.95
N ILE A 191 0.95 -20.79 -0.87
CA ILE A 191 1.61 -20.18 -2.03
C ILE A 191 3.04 -20.69 -2.10
N HIS A 192 3.30 -21.60 -3.04
CA HIS A 192 4.62 -22.09 -3.38
C HIS A 192 4.98 -21.56 -4.76
N GLN A 193 5.67 -20.41 -4.80
CA GLN A 193 6.19 -19.85 -6.04
C GLN A 193 7.65 -20.26 -6.20
N PRO A 194 8.02 -20.93 -7.31
CA PRO A 194 9.42 -21.07 -7.70
C PRO A 194 10.06 -19.68 -7.79
N GLN A 195 11.27 -19.52 -7.27
CA GLN A 195 12.04 -18.30 -7.51
C GLN A 195 12.57 -18.32 -8.93
N GLU A 196 11.84 -17.72 -9.86
CA GLU A 196 12.46 -17.27 -11.10
C GLU A 196 13.22 -15.99 -10.79
N ARG A 197 14.55 -16.09 -10.70
CA ARG A 197 15.41 -14.91 -10.68
C ARG A 197 15.34 -14.28 -12.06
N VAL A 198 14.55 -13.23 -12.19
CA VAL A 198 14.65 -12.34 -13.34
C VAL A 198 15.85 -11.42 -13.08
N ASP A 199 16.78 -11.35 -14.03
CA ASP A 199 18.01 -10.53 -13.93
C ASP A 199 17.67 -9.05 -14.20
N GLU A 200 16.70 -8.52 -13.47
CA GLU A 200 16.25 -7.13 -13.58
C GLU A 200 17.10 -6.23 -12.68
N ARG A 201 17.60 -5.12 -13.25
CA ARG A 201 18.41 -4.13 -12.52
C ARG A 201 17.53 -3.02 -11.98
N ILE A 202 17.77 -2.48 -10.80
CA ILE A 202 16.97 -1.40 -10.22
C ILE A 202 17.21 -0.06 -10.95
N ASP A 203 16.13 0.61 -11.38
CA ASP A 203 16.18 1.98 -11.90
C ASP A 203 16.09 3.01 -10.77
N TYR A 204 17.24 3.27 -10.14
CA TYR A 204 17.35 4.25 -9.08
C TYR A 204 16.99 5.67 -9.53
N ALA A 205 17.26 6.02 -10.80
CA ALA A 205 17.00 7.36 -11.32
C ALA A 205 15.50 7.58 -11.53
N GLY A 206 14.81 6.61 -12.13
CA GLY A 206 13.36 6.63 -12.28
C GLY A 206 12.64 6.64 -10.94
N MET A 207 13.06 5.79 -9.99
CA MET A 207 12.49 5.78 -8.63
C MET A 207 12.68 7.12 -7.92
N ALA A 208 13.88 7.72 -7.99
CA ALA A 208 14.17 8.98 -7.32
C ALA A 208 13.36 10.14 -7.92
N THR A 209 13.30 10.23 -9.26
CA THR A 209 12.55 11.29 -9.94
C THR A 209 11.05 11.17 -9.72
N LEU A 210 10.47 9.98 -9.86
CA LEU A 210 9.04 9.79 -9.60
C LEU A 210 8.68 10.04 -8.13
N SER A 211 9.48 9.51 -7.20
CA SER A 211 9.24 9.70 -5.77
C SER A 211 9.36 11.17 -5.38
N LEU A 212 10.41 11.86 -5.82
CA LEU A 212 10.57 13.27 -5.50
C LEU A 212 9.47 14.12 -6.13
N GLY A 213 9.05 13.79 -7.34
CA GLY A 213 7.96 14.49 -8.03
C GLY A 213 6.61 14.36 -7.32
N LEU A 214 6.26 13.15 -6.88
CA LEU A 214 5.03 12.89 -6.11
C LEU A 214 5.08 13.52 -4.72
N LEU A 215 6.24 13.50 -4.05
CA LEU A 215 6.41 14.11 -2.73
C LEU A 215 6.19 15.63 -2.82
N LEU A 216 6.84 16.28 -3.79
CA LEU A 216 6.67 17.72 -4.02
C LEU A 216 5.22 18.07 -4.36
N LEU A 217 4.54 17.24 -5.16
CA LEU A 217 3.14 17.45 -5.52
C LEU A 217 2.25 17.45 -4.27
N LEU A 218 2.39 16.40 -3.46
CA LEU A 218 1.53 16.21 -2.31
C LEU A 218 1.77 17.26 -1.24
N VAL A 219 3.02 17.61 -0.95
CA VAL A 219 3.34 18.69 -0.01
C VAL A 219 2.83 20.04 -0.52
N ALA A 220 2.88 20.29 -1.84
CA ALA A 220 2.33 21.51 -2.41
C ALA A 220 0.80 21.58 -2.31
N LEU A 221 0.10 20.47 -2.48
CA LEU A 221 -1.35 20.41 -2.36
C LEU A 221 -1.81 20.58 -0.91
N ASP A 222 -1.09 19.98 0.04
CA ASP A 222 -1.31 20.08 1.48
C ASP A 222 -1.02 21.50 1.98
N GLN A 223 0.19 22.01 1.76
CA GLN A 223 0.56 23.37 2.20
C GLN A 223 -0.13 24.47 1.38
N GLY A 224 -0.64 24.14 0.20
CA GLY A 224 -1.40 25.05 -0.65
C GLY A 224 -2.71 25.52 -0.03
N THR A 225 -3.33 24.72 0.84
CA THR A 225 -4.53 25.14 1.57
C THR A 225 -4.22 26.17 2.65
N ASP A 226 -3.07 26.06 3.31
CA ASP A 226 -2.68 26.95 4.41
C ASP A 226 -1.96 28.20 3.93
N TRP A 227 -0.95 28.03 3.07
CA TRP A 227 -0.11 29.13 2.57
C TRP A 227 -0.71 29.82 1.35
N GLY A 228 -1.69 29.19 0.71
CA GLY A 228 -2.29 29.62 -0.55
C GLY A 228 -1.47 29.18 -1.76
N PHE A 229 -2.17 28.77 -2.83
CA PHE A 229 -1.54 28.28 -4.06
C PHE A 229 -0.69 29.32 -4.82
N GLY A 230 -0.82 30.61 -4.47
CA GLY A 230 0.02 31.68 -5.00
C GLY A 230 1.35 31.87 -4.24
N ASP A 231 1.56 31.21 -3.11
CA ASP A 231 2.80 31.32 -2.33
C ASP A 231 3.99 30.80 -3.17
N PRO A 232 5.11 31.54 -3.25
CA PRO A 232 6.27 31.15 -4.05
C PRO A 232 6.81 29.75 -3.71
N ARG A 233 6.67 29.30 -2.46
CA ARG A 233 7.10 27.95 -2.02
C ARG A 233 6.22 26.88 -2.63
N VAL A 234 4.90 27.07 -2.60
CA VAL A 234 3.92 26.13 -3.17
C VAL A 234 4.11 26.07 -4.69
N VAL A 235 4.26 27.22 -5.35
CA VAL A 235 4.53 27.29 -6.79
C VAL A 235 5.84 26.59 -7.15
N ALA A 236 6.90 26.78 -6.37
CA ALA A 236 8.18 26.10 -6.58
C ALA A 236 8.07 24.59 -6.42
N MET A 237 7.31 24.10 -5.43
CA MET A 237 7.05 22.67 -5.24
C MET A 237 6.24 22.08 -6.40
N LEU A 238 5.18 22.76 -6.87
CA LEU A 238 4.40 22.34 -8.05
C LEU A 238 5.26 22.29 -9.31
N ALA A 239 6.08 23.32 -9.56
CA ALA A 239 6.98 23.37 -10.70
C ALA A 239 8.06 22.27 -10.62
N GLY A 240 8.63 22.05 -9.43
CA GLY A 240 9.59 20.97 -9.19
C GLY A 240 8.98 19.60 -9.40
N SER A 241 7.75 19.39 -8.93
CA SER A 241 6.97 18.18 -9.17
C SER A 241 6.78 17.92 -10.67
N ALA A 242 6.27 18.92 -11.40
CA ALA A 242 6.06 18.81 -12.84
C ALA A 242 7.38 18.49 -13.56
N LEU A 243 8.49 19.12 -13.18
CA LEU A 243 9.80 18.87 -13.77
C LEU A 243 10.30 17.44 -13.50
N MET A 244 10.14 16.94 -12.28
CA MET A 244 10.57 15.59 -11.91
C MET A 244 9.73 14.51 -12.60
N VAL A 245 8.40 14.67 -12.64
CA VAL A 245 7.49 13.75 -13.35
C VAL A 245 7.74 13.80 -14.87
N THR A 246 7.98 14.97 -15.44
CA THR A 246 8.33 15.09 -16.87
C THR A 246 9.69 14.46 -17.16
N SER A 247 10.68 14.65 -16.27
CA SER A 247 12.00 14.03 -16.41
C SER A 247 11.91 12.51 -16.39
N PHE A 248 11.11 11.96 -15.46
CA PHE A 248 10.79 10.54 -15.42
C PHE A 248 10.21 10.06 -16.76
N ALA A 249 9.16 10.70 -17.26
CA ALA A 249 8.50 10.35 -18.53
C ALA A 249 9.43 10.43 -19.76
N VAL A 250 10.47 11.25 -19.73
CA VAL A 250 11.43 11.42 -20.84
C VAL A 250 12.63 10.47 -20.72
N ILE A 251 13.10 10.19 -19.49
CA ILE A 251 14.26 9.33 -19.22
C ILE A 251 13.86 7.86 -19.33
N GLU A 252 12.67 7.52 -18.87
CA GLU A 252 12.22 6.14 -18.73
C GLU A 252 12.14 5.36 -20.05
N PRO A 253 11.58 5.91 -21.16
CA PRO A 253 11.58 5.21 -22.46
C PRO A 253 12.99 4.95 -23.01
N ARG A 254 13.99 5.71 -22.54
CA ARG A 254 15.40 5.59 -22.98
C ARG A 254 16.18 4.53 -22.22
N LEU A 255 15.61 4.00 -21.13
CA LEU A 255 16.25 3.00 -20.27
C LEU A 255 16.04 1.55 -20.75
N GLY A 256 15.18 1.30 -21.74
CA GLY A 256 14.97 -0.02 -22.33
C GLY A 256 14.55 -1.07 -21.29
N GLU A 257 15.25 -2.19 -21.20
CA GLU A 257 15.03 -3.23 -20.17
C GLU A 257 15.23 -2.74 -18.73
N ARG A 258 15.77 -1.53 -18.52
CA ARG A 258 15.91 -0.92 -17.21
C ARG A 258 14.71 -0.05 -16.82
N ALA A 259 13.78 0.26 -17.72
CA ALA A 259 12.63 1.13 -17.42
C ALA A 259 11.76 0.58 -16.27
N LEU A 260 11.05 1.45 -15.54
CA LEU A 260 10.07 1.04 -14.52
C LEU A 260 8.74 0.62 -15.16
N VAL A 261 8.41 1.19 -16.31
CA VAL A 261 7.28 0.81 -17.17
C VAL A 261 7.83 0.09 -18.41
N PRO A 262 7.45 -1.17 -18.67
CA PRO A 262 7.84 -1.87 -19.89
C PRO A 262 7.33 -1.13 -21.12
N ALA A 263 8.16 -0.98 -22.16
CA ALA A 263 7.81 -0.28 -23.40
C ALA A 263 6.72 -0.99 -24.25
N SER A 264 6.21 -2.15 -23.79
CA SER A 264 5.24 -2.99 -24.48
C SER A 264 3.78 -2.77 -24.05
N VAL A 265 3.50 -1.69 -23.30
CA VAL A 265 2.13 -1.29 -22.92
C VAL A 265 1.61 -0.23 -23.86
#